data_AF-A0A372JIK8-F1
#
_entry.id   AF-A0A372JIK8-F1
#
_cell.length_a   1.000
_cell.length_b   1.000
_cell.length_c   1.000
_cell.angle_alpha   90.00
_cell.angle_beta   90.00
_cell.angle_gamma   90.00
#
_symmetry.space_group_name_H-M   'P 1'
#
loop_
_entity.id
_entity.type
_entity.pdbx_description
1 polymer ?
#
loop_
_entity_poly.entity_id
_entity_poly.type
_entity_poly.pdbx_seq_one_letter_code
_entity_poly.pdbx_strand_id
1 'polypeptide(L)'
;MRSSAARRERRRMERLRHRLNGLGWQVVRRYEGERPLIRVLSPVSSCVGDSVVIDAGWFRSGTGVWLAPCREADRAAEAVAQLLAPYVIAIVMARHQDDD
;
A
#
# COMPACT_ATOMS: atom_id res chain seq x y z
N MET A 1 26.72 9.06 2.62
CA MET A 1 26.73 7.59 2.79
C MET A 1 25.34 7.12 3.24
N ARG A 2 24.55 6.38 2.44
CA ARG A 2 23.20 5.94 2.88
C ARG A 2 23.32 4.84 3.95
N SER A 3 22.74 5.08 5.14
CA SER A 3 22.75 4.17 6.30
C SER A 3 22.29 2.74 5.95
N SER A 4 22.86 1.73 6.62
CA SER A 4 22.47 0.32 6.46
C SER A 4 20.99 0.07 6.80
N ALA A 5 20.43 0.86 7.72
CA ALA A 5 19.01 0.82 8.10
C ALA A 5 18.11 1.25 6.93
N ALA A 6 18.40 2.37 6.28
CA ALA A 6 17.63 2.85 5.13
C ALA A 6 17.63 1.86 3.95
N ARG A 7 18.69 1.06 3.80
CA ARG A 7 18.73 -0.04 2.81
C ARG A 7 17.81 -1.20 3.21
N ARG A 8 17.69 -1.54 4.50
CA ARG A 8 16.77 -2.58 4.99
C ARG A 8 15.32 -2.17 4.80
N GLU A 9 14.97 -0.93 5.12
CA GLU A 9 13.61 -0.41 4.94
C GLU A 9 13.20 -0.37 3.48
N ARG A 10 14.08 0.08 2.57
CA ARG A 10 13.84 -0.01 1.13
C ARG A 10 13.55 -1.44 0.68
N ARG A 11 14.32 -2.43 1.13
CA ARG A 11 14.08 -3.84 0.80
C ARG A 11 12.74 -4.35 1.34
N ARG A 12 12.37 -3.98 2.56
CA ARG A 12 11.06 -4.32 3.15
C ARG A 12 9.92 -3.71 2.33
N MET A 13 10.06 -2.44 1.96
CA MET A 13 9.08 -1.74 1.14
C MET A 13 8.95 -2.35 -0.25
N GLU A 14 10.06 -2.75 -0.87
CA GLU A 14 10.06 -3.41 -2.18
C GLU A 14 9.38 -4.78 -2.13
N ARG A 15 9.57 -5.55 -1.05
CA ARG A 15 8.85 -6.80 -0.83
C ARG A 15 7.34 -6.56 -0.77
N LEU A 16 6.91 -5.58 0.03
CA LEU A 16 5.49 -5.22 0.11
C LEU A 16 4.94 -4.80 -1.27
N ARG A 17 5.68 -3.97 -2.01
CA ARG A 17 5.33 -3.56 -3.38
C ARG A 17 5.09 -4.77 -4.28
N HIS A 18 5.99 -5.74 -4.27
CA HIS A 18 5.85 -6.95 -5.08
C HIS A 18 4.60 -7.76 -4.72
N ARG A 19 4.26 -7.86 -3.44
CA ARG A 19 3.04 -8.57 -3.00
C ARG A 19 1.77 -7.84 -3.43
N LEU A 20 1.72 -6.53 -3.23
CA LEU A 20 0.59 -5.71 -3.66
C LEU A 20 0.39 -5.76 -5.18
N ASN A 21 1.47 -5.68 -5.96
CA ASN A 21 1.41 -5.87 -7.41
C ASN A 21 0.88 -7.27 -7.78
N GLY A 22 1.30 -8.31 -7.08
CA GLY A 22 0.81 -9.68 -7.28
C GLY A 22 -0.68 -9.85 -6.98
N LEU A 23 -1.23 -9.01 -6.10
CA LEU A 23 -2.66 -8.92 -5.81
C LEU A 23 -3.43 -7.98 -6.76
N GLY A 24 -2.77 -7.45 -7.81
CA GLY A 24 -3.39 -6.59 -8.82
C GLY A 24 -3.46 -5.11 -8.45
N TRP A 25 -2.88 -4.68 -7.33
CA TRP A 25 -2.83 -3.27 -6.96
C TRP A 25 -1.75 -2.54 -7.77
N GLN A 26 -2.03 -1.28 -8.13
CA GLN A 26 -1.03 -0.41 -8.72
C GLN A 26 -0.23 0.25 -7.59
N VAL A 27 1.10 0.14 -7.63
CA VAL A 27 1.96 0.71 -6.58
C VAL A 27 2.97 1.69 -7.16
N VAL A 28 2.87 2.94 -6.74
CA VAL A 28 3.81 4.01 -7.07
C VAL A 28 4.77 4.22 -5.91
N ARG A 29 6.08 4.21 -6.20
CA ARG A 29 7.11 4.49 -5.20
C ARG A 29 7.23 5.99 -5.03
N ARG A 30 7.21 6.49 -3.79
CA ARG A 30 7.59 7.87 -3.48
C ARG A 30 8.70 7.85 -2.44
N TYR A 31 9.93 8.06 -2.90
CA TYR A 31 11.12 8.16 -2.05
C TYR A 31 11.60 9.61 -1.91
N GLU A 32 10.68 10.57 -2.02
CA GLU A 32 10.99 12.01 -2.03
C GLU A 32 11.29 12.57 -0.63
N GLY A 33 11.50 11.73 0.39
CA GLY A 33 11.86 12.13 1.75
C GLY A 33 12.76 11.12 2.47
N GLU A 34 13.04 11.37 3.76
CA GLU A 34 13.91 10.51 4.59
C GLU A 34 13.39 9.07 4.75
N ARG A 35 12.06 8.87 4.71
CA ARG A 35 11.42 7.57 4.91
C ARG A 35 10.86 7.02 3.61
N PRO A 36 11.09 5.73 3.30
CA PRO A 36 10.49 5.11 2.14
C PRO A 36 8.97 5.06 2.29
N LEU A 37 8.26 5.53 1.25
CA LEU A 37 6.80 5.51 1.15
C LEU A 37 6.39 4.87 -0.18
N ILE A 38 5.29 4.12 -0.15
CA ILE A 38 4.60 3.68 -1.37
C ILE A 38 3.18 4.22 -1.38
N ARG A 39 2.67 4.53 -2.57
CA ARG A 39 1.26 4.82 -2.81
C ARG A 39 0.65 3.61 -3.49
N VAL A 40 -0.36 3.02 -2.86
CA VAL A 40 -1.16 1.91 -3.37
C VAL A 40 -2.42 2.51 -3.97
N LEU A 41 -2.75 2.14 -5.20
CA LEU A 41 -3.90 2.63 -5.94
C LEU A 41 -4.70 1.44 -6.46
N SER A 42 -6.02 1.58 -6.42
CA SER A 42 -6.92 0.60 -7.01
C SER A 42 -6.76 0.57 -8.54
N PRO A 43 -6.71 -0.62 -9.16
CA PRO A 43 -6.64 -0.73 -10.61
C PRO A 43 -7.90 -0.23 -11.31
N VAL A 44 -9.05 -0.23 -10.62
CA VAL A 44 -10.31 0.26 -11.20
C VAL A 44 -10.45 1.78 -11.10
N SER A 45 -9.78 2.44 -10.15
CA SER A 45 -9.83 3.90 -10.02
C SER A 45 -8.67 4.45 -9.21
N SER A 46 -7.96 5.44 -9.77
CA SER A 46 -6.84 6.10 -9.10
C SER A 46 -7.24 7.00 -7.93
N CYS A 47 -8.54 7.29 -7.75
CA CYS A 47 -9.02 8.04 -6.59
C CYS A 47 -9.13 7.18 -5.32
N VAL A 48 -9.15 5.85 -5.45
CA VAL A 48 -9.10 4.92 -4.31
C VAL A 48 -7.68 4.42 -4.14
N GLY A 49 -7.14 4.65 -2.95
CA GLY A 49 -5.80 4.23 -2.62
C GLY A 49 -5.36 4.67 -1.23
N ASP A 50 -4.18 4.22 -0.85
CA ASP A 50 -3.58 4.53 0.44
C ASP A 50 -2.07 4.74 0.30
N SER A 51 -1.49 5.48 1.23
CA SER A 51 -0.04 5.58 1.37
C SER A 51 0.42 4.61 2.44
N VAL A 52 1.48 3.85 2.21
CA VAL A 52 2.06 2.95 3.23
C VAL A 52 3.48 3.37 3.54
N VAL A 53 3.76 3.48 4.83
CA VAL A 53 5.08 3.83 5.38
C VAL A 53 5.60 2.73 6.30
N ILE A 54 6.90 2.75 6.57
CA ILE A 54 7.49 1.98 7.67
C ILE A 54 7.62 2.88 8.89
N ASP A 55 7.06 2.45 10.01
CA ASP A 55 7.12 3.13 11.29
C ASP A 55 7.35 2.11 12.41
N ALA A 56 8.31 2.36 13.29
CA ALA A 56 8.68 1.47 14.40
C ALA A 56 8.82 -0.04 14.04
N GLY A 57 9.24 -0.37 12.80
CA GLY A 57 9.37 -1.76 12.35
C GLY A 57 8.07 -2.42 11.86
N TRP A 58 7.01 -1.64 11.63
CA TRP A 58 5.72 -2.05 11.09
C TRP A 58 5.39 -1.33 9.80
N PHE A 59 4.57 -1.96 8.96
CA PHE A 59 3.89 -1.27 7.87
C PHE A 59 2.67 -0.54 8.44
N ARG A 60 2.54 0.74 8.10
CA ARG A 60 1.47 1.61 8.59
C ARG A 60 0.81 2.34 7.44
N SER A 61 -0.52 2.32 7.42
CA SER A 61 -1.36 3.08 6.51
C SER A 61 -1.21 4.59 6.75
N GLY A 62 -1.42 5.40 5.72
CA GLY A 62 -1.48 6.87 5.82
C GLY A 62 -2.66 7.34 6.67
N THR A 63 -3.68 6.48 6.84
CA THR A 63 -4.80 6.67 7.77
C THR A 63 -4.43 6.38 9.23
N GLY A 64 -3.22 5.88 9.49
CA GLY A 64 -2.70 5.59 10.83
C GLY A 64 -2.84 4.13 11.27
N VAL A 65 -3.53 3.28 10.50
CA VAL A 65 -3.74 1.85 10.81
C VAL A 65 -2.43 1.06 10.75
N TRP A 66 -2.17 0.24 11.77
CA TRP A 66 -1.07 -0.72 11.78
C TRP A 66 -1.45 -1.98 10.98
N LEU A 67 -0.74 -2.23 9.89
CA LEU A 67 -1.11 -3.28 8.93
C LEU A 67 -0.52 -4.64 9.33
N ALA A 68 0.81 -4.70 9.46
CA ALA A 68 1.53 -5.87 9.95
C ALA A 68 2.99 -5.52 10.29
N PRO A 69 3.71 -6.37 11.04
CA PRO A 69 5.15 -6.23 11.20
C PRO A 69 5.88 -6.25 9.85
N CYS A 70 7.00 -5.54 9.73
CA CYS A 70 7.80 -5.47 8.49
C CYS A 70 8.32 -6.83 7.97
N ARG A 71 8.30 -7.87 8.81
CA ARG A 71 8.68 -9.25 8.45
C ARG A 71 7.55 -10.02 7.77
N GLU A 72 6.30 -9.54 7.87
CA GLU A 72 5.09 -10.19 7.37
C GLU A 72 4.50 -9.37 6.19
N ALA A 73 5.27 -9.24 5.10
CA ALA A 73 4.85 -8.43 3.95
C ALA A 73 3.58 -8.96 3.25
N ASP A 74 3.36 -10.28 3.28
CA ASP A 74 2.15 -10.91 2.74
C ASP A 74 0.90 -10.48 3.53
N ARG A 75 0.96 -10.60 4.86
CA ARG A 75 -0.09 -10.12 5.76
C ARG A 75 -0.36 -8.63 5.64
N ALA A 76 0.69 -7.82 5.45
CA ALA A 76 0.52 -6.39 5.20
C ALA A 76 -0.21 -6.11 3.88
N ALA A 77 0.08 -6.86 2.82
CA ALA A 77 -0.58 -6.71 1.54
C ALA A 77 -2.08 -7.08 1.62
N GLU A 78 -2.40 -8.17 2.32
CA GLU A 78 -3.78 -8.57 2.62
C GLU A 78 -4.51 -7.51 3.44
N ALA A 79 -3.87 -6.97 4.48
CA ALA A 79 -4.46 -5.92 5.31
C ALA A 79 -4.76 -4.65 4.51
N VAL A 80 -3.88 -4.25 3.59
CA VAL A 80 -4.13 -3.13 2.66
C VAL A 80 -5.32 -3.44 1.75
N ALA A 81 -5.40 -4.65 1.21
CA ALA A 81 -6.50 -5.04 0.34
C ALA A 81 -7.84 -5.01 1.09
N GLN A 82 -7.89 -5.53 2.32
CA GLN A 82 -9.06 -5.47 3.20
C GLN A 82 -9.45 -4.04 3.54
N LEU A 83 -8.47 -3.18 3.84
CA LEU A 83 -8.70 -1.76 4.15
C LEU A 83 -9.33 -1.01 2.97
N LEU A 84 -8.93 -1.33 1.74
CA LEU A 84 -9.37 -0.63 0.52
C LEU A 84 -10.60 -1.26 -0.15
N ALA A 85 -10.90 -2.54 0.12
CA ALA A 85 -12.02 -3.28 -0.45
C ALA A 85 -13.37 -2.53 -0.42
N PRO A 86 -13.84 -1.95 0.70
CA PRO A 86 -15.14 -1.28 0.73
C PRO A 86 -15.22 -0.07 -0.22
N TYR A 87 -14.13 0.67 -0.38
CA TYR A 87 -14.07 1.82 -1.29
C TYR A 87 -14.02 1.39 -2.75
N VAL A 88 -13.34 0.28 -3.06
CA VAL A 88 -13.33 -0.30 -4.41
C VAL A 88 -14.73 -0.77 -4.80
N ILE A 89 -15.41 -1.49 -3.90
CA ILE A 89 -16.79 -1.95 -4.12
C ILE A 89 -17.72 -0.76 -4.38
N ALA A 90 -17.64 0.30 -3.55
CA ALA A 90 -18.46 1.49 -3.72
C ALA A 90 -18.28 2.14 -5.11
N ILE A 91 -17.05 2.24 -5.62
CA ILE A 91 -16.80 2.78 -6.96
C ILE A 91 -17.35 1.87 -8.06
N VAL A 92 -17.18 0.56 -7.94
CA VAL A 92 -17.69 -0.38 -8.94
C VAL A 92 -19.21 -0.32 -9.00
N MET A 93 -19.89 -0.27 -7.85
CA MET A 93 -21.35 -0.14 -7.79
C MET A 93 -21.84 1.20 -8.35
N ALA A 94 -21.17 2.31 -8.03
CA ALA A 94 -21.54 3.63 -8.56
C ALA A 94 -21.47 3.67 -10.09
N ARG A 95 -20.45 3.05 -10.70
CA ARG A 95 -20.32 2.99 -12.16
C ARG A 95 -21.43 2.16 -12.82
N HIS A 96 -21.84 1.06 -12.18
CA HIS A 96 -22.95 0.27 -12.70
C HIS A 96 -24.29 1.02 -12.68
N GLN A 97 -24.47 1.99 -11.78
CA GLN A 97 -25.68 2.81 -11.72
C GLN A 97 -25.72 3.88 -12.83
N ASP A 98 -24.58 4.24 -13.43
CA ASP A 98 -24.51 5.24 -14.50
C ASP A 98 -24.76 4.62 -15.89
N ASP A 99 -24.65 3.29 -16.02
CA ASP A 99 -24.80 2.54 -17.28
C ASP A 99 -26.23 1.98 -17.50
N ASP A 100 -27.10 2.03 -16.46
CA ASP A 100 -28.52 1.60 -16.49
C ASP A 100 -29.48 2.80 -16.64
#